data_AF-W4FU65-F1
#
_entry.id   AF-W4FU65-F1
#
_cell.length_a   1.000
_cell.length_b   1.000
_cell.length_c   1.000
_cell.angle_alpha   90.00
_cell.angle_beta   90.00
_cell.angle_gamma   90.00
#
_symmetry.space_group_name_H-M   'P 1'
#
loop_
_entity.id
_entity.type
_entity.pdbx_description
1 polymer ?
#
loop_
_entity_poly.entity_id
_entity_poly.type
_entity_poly.pdbx_seq_one_letter_code
_entity_poly.pdbx_strand_id
1 'polypeptide(L)'
;MPSDGKRAESSRSPSRYVLPMVAVGVMGMCFFVVGVVNLRGPTPPSMAFRPHVIPSEAFTPRKVHYLTLADLPRQDICLTASSIFTLSNGELEVLAWNHSTTFFDGTSPTKVEVPPREGRDTFRAGQAKKIDWIAHYIAHHPNLHEDDIVMYTDAWDVTIQSNMSSVGSVLHRLTNGRRGLLFNSEPCCGDSFGLPGPYGDYLRSTSFDVQLSPHEPTQRVPGPHICRQMLIKSSMYSEMGGPNWSLGSGGIVGDVKTFREFMLKVVHITNEQVARAVANPLVPLYEGDQISFQLAYLRFKRLPRHRLDVCIGTQKST
;
A
#
# COMPACT_ATOMS: atom_id res chain seq x y z
N MET A 1 5.17 -70.91 -22.87
CA MET A 1 3.90 -71.48 -23.37
C MET A 1 2.81 -71.20 -22.35
N PRO A 2 1.62 -70.80 -22.79
CA PRO A 2 0.61 -70.09 -22.00
C PRO A 2 -0.48 -71.02 -21.45
N SER A 3 -1.30 -70.52 -20.52
CA SER A 3 -2.68 -70.96 -20.37
C SER A 3 -3.61 -69.76 -20.30
N ASP A 4 -4.30 -69.53 -21.42
CA ASP A 4 -5.58 -68.84 -21.57
C ASP A 4 -6.55 -69.24 -20.44
N GLY A 5 -7.42 -68.39 -19.89
CA GLY A 5 -8.28 -67.44 -20.57
C GLY A 5 -9.73 -67.92 -20.40
N LYS A 6 -10.60 -67.08 -19.84
CA LYS A 6 -12.03 -67.05 -20.19
C LYS A 6 -12.62 -65.68 -19.91
N ARG A 7 -13.32 -65.21 -20.93
CA ARG A 7 -13.89 -63.88 -21.17
C ARG A 7 -15.39 -64.08 -21.37
N ALA A 8 -16.19 -63.13 -20.91
CA ALA A 8 -17.52 -62.74 -21.40
C ALA A 8 -17.81 -61.41 -20.69
N GLU A 9 -17.85 -60.21 -21.27
CA GLU A 9 -18.34 -59.63 -22.55
C GLU A 9 -19.88 -59.54 -22.65
N SER A 10 -20.35 -58.32 -23.00
CA SER A 10 -21.71 -57.85 -23.36
C SER A 10 -22.46 -57.08 -22.24
N SER A 11 -22.99 -55.85 -22.38
CA SER A 11 -23.27 -55.01 -23.56
C SER A 11 -23.37 -53.50 -23.23
N ARG A 12 -23.09 -52.67 -24.25
CA ARG A 12 -23.25 -51.21 -24.44
C ARG A 12 -24.67 -50.68 -24.11
N SER A 13 -24.85 -49.57 -23.36
CA SER A 13 -24.94 -48.12 -23.76
C SER A 13 -26.40 -47.65 -24.02
N PRO A 14 -26.72 -46.33 -24.09
CA PRO A 14 -26.60 -45.24 -23.11
C PRO A 14 -27.98 -44.56 -22.84
N SER A 15 -28.13 -43.75 -21.78
CA SER A 15 -29.14 -42.69 -21.83
C SER A 15 -28.73 -41.45 -21.06
N ARG A 16 -29.16 -40.33 -21.64
CA ARG A 16 -28.76 -38.94 -21.42
C ARG A 16 -29.39 -38.42 -20.13
N TYR A 17 -28.60 -37.74 -19.31
CA TYR A 17 -29.06 -36.50 -18.68
C TYR A 17 -27.96 -35.44 -18.82
N VAL A 18 -28.38 -34.35 -19.45
CA VAL A 18 -27.63 -33.15 -19.80
C VAL A 18 -28.07 -32.05 -18.80
N LEU A 19 -27.18 -31.07 -18.60
CA LEU A 19 -27.31 -29.75 -17.95
C LEU A 19 -26.80 -29.62 -16.50
N PRO A 20 -26.21 -28.46 -16.14
CA PRO A 20 -25.20 -27.70 -16.91
C PRO A 20 -24.02 -27.23 -16.05
N MET A 21 -22.94 -26.83 -16.72
CA MET A 21 -21.86 -26.02 -16.15
C MET A 21 -22.42 -24.74 -15.50
N VAL A 22 -22.04 -24.50 -14.25
CA VAL A 22 -22.07 -23.14 -13.69
C VAL A 22 -20.67 -22.57 -13.86
N ALA A 23 -20.49 -21.86 -14.97
CA ALA A 23 -19.44 -20.87 -15.10
C ALA A 23 -19.79 -19.70 -14.18
N VAL A 24 -19.10 -19.56 -13.05
CA VAL A 24 -19.14 -18.31 -12.27
C VAL A 24 -18.15 -17.34 -12.91
N GLY A 25 -18.59 -16.71 -14.00
CA GLY A 25 -17.97 -15.51 -14.51
C GLY A 25 -18.40 -14.34 -13.64
N VAL A 26 -17.49 -13.78 -12.86
CA VAL A 26 -17.71 -12.47 -12.25
C VAL A 26 -17.38 -11.42 -13.31
N MET A 27 -18.40 -11.06 -14.09
CA MET A 27 -18.48 -9.74 -14.72
C MET A 27 -18.55 -8.69 -13.60
N GLY A 28 -17.51 -7.87 -13.48
CA GLY A 28 -17.59 -6.58 -12.78
C GLY A 28 -17.59 -5.47 -13.81
N MET A 29 -18.79 -5.06 -14.24
CA MET A 29 -19.03 -4.01 -15.24
C MET A 29 -18.36 -2.67 -14.90
N CYS A 30 -17.75 -2.07 -15.91
CA CYS A 30 -17.59 -0.62 -16.01
C CYS A 30 -18.98 0.03 -16.04
N PHE A 31 -19.30 0.86 -15.05
CA PHE A 31 -20.39 1.83 -15.17
C PHE A 31 -19.82 3.24 -15.26
N PHE A 32 -19.88 3.79 -16.47
CA PHE A 32 -19.96 5.23 -16.68
C PHE A 32 -21.40 5.66 -16.38
N VAL A 33 -21.60 6.52 -15.39
CA VAL A 33 -22.81 7.35 -15.30
C VAL A 33 -22.36 8.78 -15.10
N VAL A 34 -22.35 9.53 -16.20
CA VAL A 34 -22.42 11.00 -16.19
C VAL A 34 -23.86 11.34 -15.77
N GLY A 35 -24.06 11.61 -14.49
CA GLY A 35 -25.35 12.00 -13.93
C GLY A 35 -25.23 13.34 -13.20
N VAL A 36 -25.66 14.41 -13.86
CA VAL A 36 -25.89 15.71 -13.24
C VAL A 36 -27.05 15.56 -12.24
N VAL A 37 -26.75 15.61 -10.93
CA VAL A 37 -27.78 15.68 -9.90
C VAL A 37 -27.66 17.02 -9.17
N ASN A 38 -28.54 17.94 -9.54
CA ASN A 38 -28.80 19.18 -8.83
C ASN A 38 -29.71 18.86 -7.63
N LEU A 39 -29.21 18.98 -6.40
CA LEU A 39 -30.05 19.01 -5.20
C LEU A 39 -29.71 20.27 -4.40
N ARG A 40 -30.58 21.27 -4.53
CA ARG A 40 -30.71 22.39 -3.58
C ARG A 40 -31.24 21.83 -2.24
N GLY A 41 -30.62 22.25 -1.13
CA GLY A 41 -30.91 21.79 0.24
C GLY A 41 -32.24 22.29 0.85
N PRO A 42 -32.43 22.33 2.20
CA PRO A 42 -31.40 22.49 3.24
C PRO A 42 -31.51 21.59 4.49
N THR A 43 -30.38 21.35 5.16
CA THR A 43 -30.33 21.23 6.64
C THR A 43 -28.91 21.58 7.13
N PRO A 44 -28.70 22.62 7.96
CA PRO A 44 -27.46 22.82 8.71
C PRO A 44 -27.72 22.79 10.24
N PRO A 45 -26.68 22.82 11.11
CA PRO A 45 -25.57 21.87 11.23
C PRO A 45 -25.31 21.46 12.71
N SER A 46 -25.19 20.16 13.05
CA SER A 46 -24.44 19.68 14.24
C SER A 46 -24.39 18.14 14.21
N MET A 47 -23.27 17.42 14.15
CA MET A 47 -21.87 17.67 14.47
C MET A 47 -21.03 17.47 13.21
N ALA A 48 -20.68 18.56 12.52
CA ALA A 48 -19.54 18.49 11.61
C ALA A 48 -18.30 18.32 12.51
N PHE A 49 -17.71 17.13 12.51
CA PHE A 49 -16.32 16.96 12.97
C PHE A 49 -15.50 17.99 12.20
N ARG A 50 -15.08 19.05 12.89
CA ARG A 50 -14.22 20.06 12.29
C ARG A 50 -12.86 19.40 12.07
N PRO A 51 -12.38 19.26 10.82
CA PRO A 51 -11.03 18.75 10.61
C PRO A 51 -10.06 19.69 11.33
N HIS A 52 -9.24 19.13 12.23
CA HIS A 52 -8.23 19.90 12.94
C HIS A 52 -7.30 20.58 11.91
N VAL A 53 -7.33 21.91 11.88
CA VAL A 53 -6.51 22.75 11.02
C VAL A 53 -5.17 22.97 11.71
N ILE A 54 -4.20 22.06 11.51
CA ILE A 54 -2.82 22.30 11.94
C ILE A 54 -2.21 23.33 10.98
N PRO A 55 -1.56 24.42 11.43
CA PRO A 55 -0.87 25.35 10.55
C PRO A 55 0.20 24.60 9.75
N SER A 56 0.10 24.64 8.42
CA SER A 56 1.10 24.16 7.48
C SER A 56 1.43 25.31 6.55
N GLU A 57 2.69 25.44 6.16
CA GLU A 57 3.14 26.33 5.10
C GLU A 57 2.26 26.13 3.85
N ALA A 58 1.96 27.24 3.16
CA ALA A 58 1.32 27.18 1.85
C ALA A 58 2.23 26.39 0.91
N PHE A 59 1.65 25.46 0.17
CA PHE A 59 2.39 24.50 -0.65
C PHE A 59 2.03 24.65 -2.11
N THR A 60 3.02 24.87 -2.97
CA THR A 60 2.85 24.90 -4.43
C THR A 60 3.65 23.76 -5.05
N PRO A 61 3.00 22.72 -5.61
CA PRO A 61 3.71 21.63 -6.26
C PRO A 61 4.62 22.11 -7.39
N ARG A 62 5.85 21.58 -7.47
CA ARG A 62 6.81 21.86 -8.55
C ARG A 62 6.81 20.78 -9.63
N LYS A 63 7.55 19.69 -9.41
CA LYS A 63 7.69 18.57 -10.35
C LYS A 63 7.09 17.30 -9.75
N VAL A 64 6.62 16.38 -10.61
CA VAL A 64 6.22 15.03 -10.20
C VAL A 64 7.32 14.04 -10.59
N HIS A 65 7.72 13.20 -9.64
CA HIS A 65 8.60 12.05 -9.81
C HIS A 65 7.75 10.78 -9.72
N TYR A 66 7.85 9.93 -10.73
CA TYR A 66 7.16 8.64 -10.77
C TYR A 66 8.13 7.57 -10.35
N LEU A 67 7.83 6.87 -9.26
CA LEU A 67 8.75 5.97 -8.60
C LEU A 67 8.14 4.59 -8.48
N THR A 68 8.93 3.55 -8.72
CA THR A 68 8.56 2.17 -8.40
C THR A 68 9.77 1.40 -7.90
N LEU A 69 9.54 0.23 -7.32
CA LEU A 69 10.60 -0.73 -7.00
C LEU A 69 10.34 -2.03 -7.74
N ALA A 70 11.31 -2.45 -8.55
CA ALA A 70 11.25 -3.70 -9.30
C ALA A 70 12.54 -4.51 -9.11
N ASP A 71 12.61 -5.29 -8.04
CA ASP A 71 13.79 -6.09 -7.71
C ASP A 71 14.05 -7.19 -8.76
N LEU A 72 12.97 -7.86 -9.19
CA LEU A 72 13.02 -8.88 -10.22
C LEU A 72 12.82 -8.24 -11.61
N PRO A 73 13.64 -8.60 -12.61
CA PRO A 73 13.52 -8.08 -13.97
C PRO A 73 12.34 -8.74 -14.70
N ARG A 74 11.13 -8.28 -14.39
CA ARG A 74 9.88 -8.71 -15.00
C ARG A 74 9.41 -7.72 -16.05
N GLN A 75 8.83 -8.22 -17.15
CA GLN A 75 8.33 -7.38 -18.25
C GLN A 75 7.09 -6.56 -17.88
N ASP A 76 6.36 -6.96 -16.82
CA ASP A 76 5.15 -6.28 -16.35
C ASP A 76 5.38 -4.77 -16.11
N ILE A 77 6.60 -4.37 -15.72
CA ILE A 77 6.97 -2.97 -15.49
C ILE A 77 6.89 -2.10 -16.75
N CYS A 78 7.06 -2.70 -17.94
CA CYS A 78 7.03 -1.97 -19.20
C CYS A 78 5.67 -1.34 -19.47
N LEU A 79 4.58 -1.96 -19.00
CA LEU A 79 3.23 -1.39 -19.11
C LEU A 79 3.12 -0.11 -18.27
N THR A 80 3.54 -0.17 -17.01
CA THR A 80 3.56 0.99 -16.11
C THR A 80 4.42 2.12 -16.66
N ALA A 81 5.63 1.82 -17.12
CA ALA A 81 6.54 2.79 -17.72
C ALA A 81 5.95 3.44 -18.98
N SER A 82 5.37 2.63 -19.87
CA SER A 82 4.76 3.12 -21.12
C SER A 82 3.55 4.00 -20.86
N SER A 83 2.72 3.68 -19.85
CA SER A 83 1.59 4.52 -19.42
C SER A 83 2.05 5.85 -18.85
N ILE A 84 3.09 5.88 -18.00
CA ILE A 84 3.66 7.13 -17.49
C ILE A 84 4.18 8.01 -18.62
N PHE A 85 4.95 7.42 -19.54
CA PHE A 85 5.50 8.13 -20.69
C PHE A 85 4.40 8.69 -21.59
N THR A 86 3.47 7.84 -22.02
CA THR A 86 2.45 8.20 -23.01
C THR A 86 1.37 9.13 -22.45
N LEU A 87 0.87 8.85 -21.24
CA LEU A 87 -0.27 9.59 -20.67
C LEU A 87 0.17 10.84 -19.93
N SER A 88 1.37 10.83 -19.34
CA SER A 88 1.81 11.88 -18.40
C SER A 88 3.05 12.63 -18.86
N ASN A 89 3.63 12.27 -20.01
CA ASN A 89 4.91 12.78 -20.50
C ASN A 89 6.01 12.75 -19.41
N GLY A 90 6.01 11.66 -18.64
CA GLY A 90 6.88 11.46 -17.48
C GLY A 90 7.92 10.37 -17.69
N GLU A 91 8.82 10.25 -16.73
CA GLU A 91 9.82 9.19 -16.65
C GLU A 91 9.57 8.36 -15.38
N LEU A 92 9.51 7.04 -15.52
CA LEU A 92 9.39 6.12 -14.39
C LEU A 92 10.80 5.78 -13.87
N GLU A 93 11.09 6.22 -12.66
CA GLU A 93 12.32 5.90 -11.93
C GLU A 93 12.15 4.54 -11.23
N VAL A 94 13.06 3.60 -11.51
CA VAL A 94 12.96 2.20 -11.06
C VAL A 94 14.04 1.91 -10.02
N LEU A 95 13.62 1.67 -8.78
CA LEU A 95 14.48 1.29 -7.67
C LEU A 95 14.78 -0.21 -7.67
N ALA A 96 15.96 -0.56 -7.14
CA ALA A 96 16.43 -1.94 -6.94
C ALA A 96 16.49 -2.82 -8.20
N TRP A 97 16.47 -2.23 -9.40
CA TRP A 97 16.37 -2.99 -10.66
C TRP A 97 17.38 -4.14 -10.74
N ASN A 98 16.89 -5.31 -11.19
CA ASN A 98 17.71 -6.49 -11.44
C ASN A 98 18.57 -6.89 -10.23
N HIS A 99 17.93 -7.08 -9.09
CA HIS A 99 18.54 -7.49 -7.82
C HIS A 99 19.59 -6.52 -7.27
N SER A 100 19.59 -5.25 -7.70
CA SER A 100 20.62 -4.31 -7.26
C SER A 100 20.73 -4.25 -5.75
N THR A 101 21.94 -4.40 -5.24
CA THR A 101 22.25 -4.29 -3.80
C THR A 101 22.80 -2.91 -3.43
N THR A 102 22.97 -2.04 -4.43
CA THR A 102 23.65 -0.75 -4.29
C THR A 102 22.74 0.35 -4.80
N PHE A 103 22.58 1.40 -4.01
CA PHE A 103 21.77 2.58 -4.35
C PHE A 103 22.41 3.38 -5.49
N PHE A 104 21.66 4.35 -6.01
CA PHE A 104 22.07 5.21 -7.13
C PHE A 104 23.30 6.09 -6.81
N ASP A 105 23.64 6.28 -5.54
CA ASP A 105 24.80 7.05 -5.09
C ASP A 105 26.02 6.17 -4.72
N GLY A 106 25.96 4.87 -5.01
CA GLY A 106 27.03 3.92 -4.71
C GLY A 106 27.06 3.42 -3.26
N THR A 107 26.19 3.92 -2.38
CA THR A 107 26.01 3.37 -1.04
C THR A 107 25.11 2.13 -1.09
N SER A 108 24.98 1.38 0.00
CA SER A 108 24.16 0.16 0.05
C SER A 108 23.35 0.11 1.34
N PRO A 109 22.20 -0.59 1.37
CA PRO A 109 21.43 -0.73 2.60
C PRO A 109 22.31 -1.30 3.70
N THR A 110 22.33 -0.65 4.86
CA THR A 110 22.87 -1.24 6.10
C THR A 110 21.88 -2.30 6.55
N LYS A 111 21.93 -3.49 5.95
CA LYS A 111 21.08 -4.61 6.35
C LYS A 111 21.26 -4.83 7.84
N VAL A 112 20.15 -4.81 8.59
CA VAL A 112 20.13 -5.66 9.78
C VAL A 112 19.85 -7.05 9.26
N GLU A 113 20.91 -7.82 9.02
CA GLU A 113 20.77 -9.23 8.67
C GLU A 113 20.19 -9.95 9.89
N VAL A 114 18.87 -10.10 9.91
CA VAL A 114 18.27 -11.14 10.73
C VAL A 114 18.44 -12.42 9.92
N PRO A 115 19.22 -13.40 10.41
CA PRO A 115 19.49 -14.60 9.65
C PRO A 115 18.18 -15.26 9.25
N PRO A 116 18.03 -15.66 7.97
CA PRO A 116 16.80 -16.27 7.49
C PRO A 116 16.51 -17.50 8.34
N ARG A 117 15.37 -17.48 9.04
CA ARG A 117 14.84 -18.66 9.72
C ARG A 117 14.40 -19.62 8.63
N GLU A 118 14.98 -20.83 8.63
CA GLU A 118 14.74 -21.85 7.62
C GLU A 118 13.23 -21.98 7.29
N GLY A 119 12.89 -21.84 6.01
CA GLY A 119 11.54 -22.07 5.49
C GLY A 119 10.54 -20.92 5.53
N ARG A 120 10.88 -19.70 5.99
CA ARG A 120 9.92 -18.56 6.05
C ARG A 120 10.36 -17.24 5.41
N ASP A 121 11.65 -17.00 5.23
CA ASP A 121 12.15 -15.61 5.11
C ASP A 121 12.61 -15.14 3.72
N THR A 122 12.64 -16.01 2.70
CA THR A 122 13.11 -15.62 1.34
C THR A 122 12.13 -14.69 0.60
N PHE A 123 10.81 -14.92 0.70
CA PHE A 123 9.79 -14.08 0.03
C PHE A 123 9.71 -12.65 0.60
N ARG A 124 10.13 -12.46 1.86
CA ARG A 124 9.88 -11.21 2.62
C ARG A 124 11.04 -10.24 2.63
N ALA A 125 12.25 -10.70 2.33
CA ALA A 125 13.41 -9.82 2.17
C ALA A 125 13.17 -8.73 1.10
N GLY A 126 12.41 -9.02 0.05
CA GLY A 126 12.05 -8.05 -1.00
C GLY A 126 11.16 -6.89 -0.50
N GLN A 127 10.36 -7.08 0.54
CA GLN A 127 9.48 -6.04 1.08
C GLN A 127 10.22 -5.12 2.08
N ALA A 128 11.17 -5.67 2.86
CA ALA A 128 12.09 -4.84 3.65
C ALA A 128 12.97 -3.96 2.73
N LYS A 129 13.41 -4.52 1.61
CA LYS A 129 14.13 -3.78 0.56
C LYS A 129 13.34 -2.57 0.07
N LYS A 130 12.00 -2.65 -0.01
CA LYS A 130 11.15 -1.51 -0.40
C LYS A 130 11.27 -0.33 0.54
N ILE A 131 11.18 -0.56 1.84
CA ILE A 131 11.29 0.51 2.84
C ILE A 131 12.65 1.18 2.74
N ASP A 132 13.73 0.39 2.68
CA ASP A 132 15.11 0.91 2.62
C ASP A 132 15.35 1.74 1.35
N TRP A 133 14.93 1.23 0.19
CA TRP A 133 15.15 1.91 -1.09
C TRP A 133 14.32 3.19 -1.23
N ILE A 134 13.05 3.19 -0.79
CA ILE A 134 12.24 4.42 -0.80
C ILE A 134 12.81 5.44 0.19
N ALA A 135 13.18 5.00 1.41
CA ALA A 135 13.77 5.89 2.40
C ALA A 135 15.07 6.53 1.90
N HIS A 136 15.93 5.75 1.27
CA HIS A 136 17.19 6.23 0.69
C HIS A 136 16.95 7.22 -0.45
N TYR A 137 16.04 6.89 -1.37
CA TYR A 137 15.66 7.78 -2.47
C TYR A 137 15.19 9.15 -1.98
N ILE A 138 14.22 9.18 -1.06
CA ILE A 138 13.65 10.43 -0.56
C ILE A 138 14.67 11.26 0.26
N ALA A 139 15.64 10.60 0.90
CA ALA A 139 16.67 11.26 1.69
C ALA A 139 17.85 11.79 0.86
N HIS A 140 18.26 11.06 -0.19
CA HIS A 140 19.56 11.28 -0.83
C HIS A 140 19.50 11.61 -2.32
N HIS A 141 18.33 11.55 -2.96
CA HIS A 141 18.25 11.80 -4.41
C HIS A 141 18.59 13.28 -4.71
N PRO A 142 19.66 13.56 -5.49
CA PRO A 142 20.24 14.90 -5.60
C PRO A 142 19.32 15.91 -6.29
N ASN A 143 18.36 15.43 -7.08
CA ASN A 143 17.45 16.26 -7.86
C ASN A 143 16.04 16.34 -7.24
N LEU A 144 15.90 16.04 -5.95
CA LEU A 144 14.60 15.97 -5.27
C LEU A 144 14.37 17.18 -4.36
N HIS A 145 13.62 18.17 -4.83
CA HIS A 145 13.28 19.37 -4.06
C HIS A 145 12.17 19.10 -3.05
N GLU A 146 12.14 19.81 -1.91
CA GLU A 146 11.10 19.64 -0.88
C GLU A 146 9.67 19.91 -1.38
N ASP A 147 9.53 20.70 -2.45
CA ASP A 147 8.25 21.04 -3.09
C ASP A 147 7.87 20.13 -4.26
N ASP A 148 8.75 19.18 -4.61
CA ASP A 148 8.42 18.16 -5.60
C ASP A 148 7.43 17.15 -5.00
N ILE A 149 6.73 16.45 -5.89
CA ILE A 149 5.80 15.37 -5.58
C ILE A 149 6.47 14.06 -5.95
N VAL A 150 6.38 13.07 -5.08
CA VAL A 150 6.70 11.68 -5.42
C VAL A 150 5.41 10.88 -5.47
N MET A 151 5.19 10.21 -6.59
CA MET A 151 4.16 9.19 -6.75
C MET A 151 4.85 7.82 -6.80
N TYR A 152 4.78 7.09 -5.69
CA TYR A 152 5.25 5.72 -5.61
C TYR A 152 4.12 4.75 -5.95
N THR A 153 4.44 3.68 -6.67
CA THR A 153 3.55 2.54 -6.87
C THR A 153 4.31 1.22 -7.00
N ASP A 154 3.68 0.10 -6.65
CA ASP A 154 4.26 -1.23 -6.87
C ASP A 154 4.44 -1.54 -8.36
N ALA A 155 5.42 -2.39 -8.68
CA ALA A 155 5.88 -2.56 -10.06
C ALA A 155 5.07 -3.55 -10.90
N TRP A 156 4.43 -4.54 -10.28
CA TRP A 156 4.00 -5.76 -10.99
C TRP A 156 2.48 -5.94 -11.09
N ASP A 157 1.70 -5.40 -10.16
CA ASP A 157 0.24 -5.57 -10.08
C ASP A 157 -0.52 -4.23 -10.20
N VAL A 158 0.12 -3.26 -10.85
CA VAL A 158 -0.40 -1.90 -11.05
C VAL A 158 -0.63 -1.64 -12.52
N THR A 159 -1.74 -0.96 -12.84
CA THR A 159 -1.97 -0.39 -14.17
C THR A 159 -2.34 1.07 -14.06
N ILE A 160 -1.63 1.92 -14.81
CA ILE A 160 -1.90 3.36 -14.87
C ILE A 160 -2.83 3.61 -16.06
N GLN A 161 -4.05 4.06 -15.75
CA GLN A 161 -5.14 4.23 -16.71
C GLN A 161 -5.46 5.69 -17.04
N SER A 162 -4.79 6.65 -16.40
CA SER A 162 -5.04 8.08 -16.61
C SER A 162 -3.77 8.91 -16.52
N ASN A 163 -3.87 10.16 -16.97
CA ASN A 163 -2.78 11.11 -16.94
C ASN A 163 -2.46 11.52 -15.48
N MET A 164 -1.25 11.19 -15.05
CA MET A 164 -0.75 11.45 -13.69
C MET A 164 -0.11 12.83 -13.51
N SER A 165 0.02 13.65 -14.56
CA SER A 165 0.55 15.02 -14.45
C SER A 165 -0.29 15.91 -13.52
N SER A 166 -1.58 15.58 -13.37
CA SER A 166 -2.51 16.29 -12.47
C SER A 166 -2.39 15.89 -10.99
N VAL A 167 -1.56 14.89 -10.65
CA VAL A 167 -1.49 14.33 -9.29
C VAL A 167 -1.06 15.37 -8.25
N GLY A 168 -0.21 16.33 -8.64
CA GLY A 168 0.16 17.46 -7.78
C GLY A 168 -1.03 18.39 -7.49
N SER A 169 -1.85 18.70 -8.49
CA SER A 169 -3.09 19.47 -8.31
C SER A 169 -4.13 18.73 -7.48
N VAL A 170 -4.21 17.39 -7.65
CA VAL A 170 -5.02 16.53 -6.80
C VAL A 170 -4.52 16.68 -5.36
N LEU A 171 -3.27 16.35 -5.06
CA LEU A 171 -2.71 16.50 -3.71
C LEU A 171 -3.01 17.87 -3.12
N HIS A 172 -2.67 18.94 -3.84
CA HIS A 172 -2.89 20.32 -3.39
C HIS A 172 -4.37 20.61 -3.05
N ARG A 173 -5.31 20.14 -3.87
CA ARG A 173 -6.75 20.28 -3.56
C ARG A 173 -7.12 19.53 -2.29
N LEU A 174 -6.63 18.29 -2.14
CA LEU A 174 -7.07 17.39 -1.07
C LEU A 174 -6.44 17.72 0.28
N THR A 175 -5.30 18.38 0.27
CA THR A 175 -4.64 18.92 1.45
C THR A 175 -5.07 20.37 1.74
N ASN A 176 -5.96 20.95 0.93
CA ASN A 176 -6.38 22.36 1.00
C ASN A 176 -5.19 23.33 0.96
N GLY A 177 -4.35 23.16 -0.07
CA GLY A 177 -3.20 24.00 -0.37
C GLY A 177 -2.00 23.79 0.54
N ARG A 178 -1.94 22.64 1.22
CA ARG A 178 -0.90 22.32 2.21
C ARG A 178 -0.06 21.13 1.76
N ARG A 179 1.07 20.94 2.43
CA ARG A 179 1.85 19.71 2.32
C ARG A 179 1.03 18.52 2.80
N GLY A 180 1.34 17.31 2.34
CA GLY A 180 0.61 16.11 2.73
C GLY A 180 1.06 14.85 2.00
N LEU A 181 0.51 13.73 2.49
CA LEU A 181 0.67 12.41 1.91
C LEU A 181 -0.71 11.78 1.72
N LEU A 182 -0.92 11.16 0.58
CA LEU A 182 -2.07 10.35 0.24
C LEU A 182 -1.58 8.91 0.06
N PHE A 183 -2.32 7.98 0.61
CA PHE A 183 -2.09 6.56 0.44
C PHE A 183 -3.22 5.95 -0.39
N ASN A 184 -2.90 4.87 -1.09
CA ASN A 184 -3.88 3.88 -1.52
C ASN A 184 -4.77 3.50 -0.32
N SER A 185 -6.07 3.34 -0.58
CA SER A 185 -7.06 2.93 0.39
C SER A 185 -7.49 1.47 0.18
N GLU A 186 -7.47 0.70 1.26
CA GLU A 186 -7.89 -0.71 1.26
C GLU A 186 -9.12 -0.93 2.14
N PRO A 187 -9.97 -1.92 1.81
CA PRO A 187 -11.18 -2.21 2.59
C PRO A 187 -10.91 -2.89 3.94
N CYS A 188 -9.68 -3.38 4.15
CA CYS A 188 -9.28 -4.05 5.39
C CYS A 188 -7.75 -3.97 5.59
N CYS A 189 -7.25 -4.33 6.78
CA CYS A 189 -5.81 -4.52 6.97
C CYS A 189 -5.38 -5.93 6.52
N GLY A 190 -5.74 -6.31 5.29
CA GLY A 190 -5.63 -7.68 4.79
C GLY A 190 -4.19 -8.19 4.74
N ASP A 191 -3.26 -7.32 4.36
CA ASP A 191 -1.83 -7.62 4.26
C ASP A 191 -1.07 -7.42 5.60
N SER A 192 -1.78 -7.35 6.73
CA SER A 192 -1.19 -7.21 8.07
C SER A 192 -2.00 -7.90 9.18
N PHE A 193 -2.84 -7.17 9.92
CA PHE A 193 -3.62 -7.66 11.06
C PHE A 193 -4.76 -8.61 10.68
N GLY A 194 -5.18 -8.57 9.41
CA GLY A 194 -6.15 -9.48 8.81
C GLY A 194 -5.55 -10.81 8.33
N LEU A 195 -4.22 -10.96 8.33
CA LEU A 195 -3.58 -12.18 7.85
C LEU A 195 -3.97 -13.40 8.70
N PRO A 196 -4.30 -14.54 8.10
CA PRO A 196 -4.46 -15.79 8.83
C PRO A 196 -3.09 -16.37 9.25
N GLY A 197 -3.11 -17.30 10.20
CA GLY A 197 -1.93 -18.07 10.59
C GLY A 197 -1.05 -17.41 11.66
N PRO A 198 0.10 -18.05 11.98
CA PRO A 198 0.85 -17.77 13.21
C PRO A 198 1.34 -16.32 13.35
N TYR A 199 1.68 -15.66 12.25
CA TYR A 199 2.10 -14.25 12.30
C TYR A 199 0.94 -13.30 12.54
N GLY A 200 -0.18 -13.48 11.84
CA GLY A 200 -1.38 -12.72 12.12
C GLY A 200 -1.85 -12.91 13.55
N ASP A 201 -1.75 -14.14 14.07
CA ASP A 201 -2.06 -14.45 15.48
C ASP A 201 -1.11 -13.73 16.43
N TYR A 202 0.20 -13.71 16.14
CA TYR A 202 1.18 -12.92 16.90
C TYR A 202 0.83 -11.42 16.91
N LEU A 203 0.47 -10.84 15.76
CA LEU A 203 0.06 -9.44 15.68
C LEU A 203 -1.19 -9.20 16.54
N ARG A 204 -2.19 -10.09 16.46
CA ARG A 204 -3.42 -10.01 17.25
C ARG A 204 -3.21 -10.27 18.74
N SER A 205 -2.17 -11.00 19.16
CA SER A 205 -1.85 -11.20 20.58
C SER A 205 -0.99 -10.08 21.17
N THR A 206 -0.50 -9.16 20.34
CA THR A 206 0.38 -8.05 20.74
C THR A 206 -0.40 -6.74 20.91
N SER A 207 0.17 -5.75 21.60
CA SER A 207 -0.38 -4.40 21.67
C SER A 207 0.59 -3.36 21.09
N PHE A 208 0.04 -2.36 20.42
CA PHE A 208 0.79 -1.34 19.69
C PHE A 208 0.42 0.07 20.14
N ASP A 209 1.35 0.99 19.98
CA ASP A 209 1.15 2.39 20.31
C ASP A 209 0.36 3.10 19.21
N VAL A 210 -0.73 3.76 19.60
CA VAL A 210 -1.64 4.47 18.71
C VAL A 210 -1.86 5.88 19.23
N GLN A 211 -1.86 6.85 18.32
CA GLN A 211 -2.18 8.24 18.59
C GLN A 211 -3.05 8.77 17.45
N LEU A 212 -4.34 8.90 17.70
CA LEU A 212 -5.30 9.31 16.67
C LEU A 212 -5.15 10.80 16.34
N SER A 213 -4.97 11.65 17.35
CA SER A 213 -4.79 13.10 17.18
C SER A 213 -3.48 13.60 17.80
N PRO A 214 -2.85 14.68 17.27
CA PRO A 214 -1.61 15.24 17.83
C PRO A 214 -1.71 15.67 19.30
N HIS A 215 -2.92 15.97 19.76
CA HIS A 215 -3.21 16.46 21.11
C HIS A 215 -3.60 15.35 22.10
N GLU A 216 -3.87 14.14 21.60
CA GLU A 216 -4.22 13.00 22.44
C GLU A 216 -2.96 12.28 22.93
N PRO A 217 -2.97 11.67 24.13
CA PRO A 217 -1.88 10.82 24.56
C PRO A 217 -1.77 9.57 23.68
N THR A 218 -0.57 9.04 23.55
CA THR A 218 -0.36 7.72 22.94
C THR A 218 -1.02 6.65 23.81
N GLN A 219 -1.84 5.80 23.18
CA GLN A 219 -2.55 4.71 23.82
C GLN A 219 -1.99 3.37 23.35
N ARG A 220 -1.93 2.40 24.25
CA ARG A 220 -1.54 1.04 23.91
C ARG A 220 -2.77 0.23 23.54
N VAL A 221 -2.91 -0.10 22.27
CA VAL A 221 -4.08 -0.75 21.69
C VAL A 221 -3.77 -2.20 21.34
N PRO A 222 -4.60 -3.17 21.79
CA PRO A 222 -4.47 -4.56 21.36
C PRO A 222 -4.61 -4.75 19.85
N GLY A 223 -3.82 -5.65 19.29
CA GLY A 223 -3.79 -6.01 17.86
C GLY A 223 -5.15 -6.20 17.18
N PRO A 224 -6.15 -6.86 17.79
CA PRO A 224 -7.46 -7.07 17.17
C PRO A 224 -8.24 -5.77 16.95
N HIS A 225 -7.82 -4.68 17.59
CA HIS A 225 -8.46 -3.37 17.49
C HIS A 225 -7.69 -2.39 16.59
N ILE A 226 -6.51 -2.75 16.08
CA ILE A 226 -5.68 -1.84 15.27
C ILE A 226 -6.37 -1.43 13.98
N CYS A 227 -7.03 -2.36 13.28
CA CYS A 227 -7.81 -2.00 12.10
C CYS A 227 -8.92 -1.00 12.39
N ARG A 228 -9.58 -1.11 13.55
CA ARG A 228 -10.58 -0.13 13.96
C ARG A 228 -9.94 1.24 14.22
N GLN A 229 -8.74 1.29 14.78
CA GLN A 229 -8.03 2.57 14.95
C GLN A 229 -7.65 3.20 13.62
N MET A 230 -7.29 2.38 12.62
CA MET A 230 -7.06 2.84 11.25
C MET A 230 -8.32 3.48 10.67
N LEU A 231 -9.48 2.80 10.78
CA LEU A 231 -10.77 3.33 10.38
C LEU A 231 -11.08 4.67 11.06
N ILE A 232 -10.90 4.76 12.38
CA ILE A 232 -11.16 5.99 13.14
C ILE A 232 -10.25 7.11 12.65
N LYS A 233 -8.94 6.86 12.56
CA LYS A 233 -7.96 7.87 12.11
C LYS A 233 -8.24 8.30 10.68
N SER A 234 -8.49 7.37 9.76
CA SER A 234 -8.90 7.68 8.38
C SER A 234 -10.16 8.53 8.34
N SER A 235 -11.16 8.23 9.18
CA SER A 235 -12.42 9.01 9.27
C SER A 235 -12.22 10.43 9.82
N MET A 236 -11.20 10.65 10.65
CA MET A 236 -10.86 11.97 11.19
C MET A 236 -10.15 12.87 10.16
N TYR A 237 -9.47 12.26 9.18
CA TYR A 237 -8.58 12.97 8.26
C TYR A 237 -8.98 12.88 6.78
N SER A 238 -9.92 12.00 6.42
CA SER A 238 -10.48 11.83 5.07
C SER A 238 -11.83 12.54 4.94
N GLU A 239 -12.04 13.22 3.81
CA GLU A 239 -13.29 13.93 3.50
C GLU A 239 -14.35 13.03 2.85
N MET A 240 -14.03 11.77 2.51
CA MET A 240 -14.96 10.86 1.84
C MET A 240 -15.29 9.65 2.71
N GLY A 241 -16.58 9.31 2.78
CA GLY A 241 -17.07 8.04 3.32
C GLY A 241 -17.00 6.96 2.25
N GLY A 242 -16.64 5.73 2.65
CA GLY A 242 -16.53 4.59 1.74
C GLY A 242 -16.01 3.34 2.45
N PRO A 243 -16.03 2.17 1.79
CA PRO A 243 -15.58 0.92 2.40
C PRO A 243 -14.05 0.84 2.55
N ASN A 244 -13.29 1.74 1.91
CA ASN A 244 -11.83 1.76 1.97
C ASN A 244 -11.35 2.73 3.04
N TRP A 245 -10.80 2.18 4.11
CA TRP A 245 -10.41 2.93 5.32
C TRP A 245 -9.08 2.49 5.90
N SER A 246 -8.52 1.39 5.40
CA SER A 246 -7.18 0.95 5.74
C SER A 246 -6.16 1.61 4.82
N LEU A 247 -4.98 1.91 5.35
CA LEU A 247 -3.85 2.39 4.56
C LEU A 247 -3.26 1.22 3.75
N GLY A 248 -3.03 1.45 2.45
CA GLY A 248 -2.26 0.62 1.53
C GLY A 248 -0.92 1.24 1.15
N SER A 249 0.17 0.48 1.27
CA SER A 249 1.54 0.92 0.98
C SER A 249 1.93 0.81 -0.50
N GLY A 250 1.17 0.06 -1.31
CA GLY A 250 1.44 -0.14 -2.74
C GLY A 250 1.18 1.08 -3.64
N GLY A 251 0.67 2.18 -3.07
CA GLY A 251 0.48 3.45 -3.76
C GLY A 251 0.58 4.63 -2.79
N ILE A 252 1.50 5.55 -3.05
CA ILE A 252 1.76 6.72 -2.19
C ILE A 252 1.96 7.95 -3.06
N VAL A 253 1.32 9.05 -2.70
CA VAL A 253 1.52 10.35 -3.34
C VAL A 253 1.77 11.38 -2.26
N GLY A 254 2.85 12.15 -2.33
CA GLY A 254 3.02 13.28 -1.42
C GLY A 254 4.15 14.20 -1.79
N ASP A 255 4.21 15.33 -1.10
CA ASP A 255 5.36 16.22 -1.22
C ASP A 255 6.59 15.61 -0.51
N VAL A 256 7.76 15.89 -1.06
CA VAL A 256 9.03 15.29 -0.63
C VAL A 256 9.32 15.54 0.84
N LYS A 257 9.05 16.75 1.36
CA LYS A 257 9.29 17.08 2.79
C LYS A 257 8.46 16.17 3.70
N THR A 258 7.16 16.09 3.45
CA THR A 258 6.27 15.23 4.25
C THR A 258 6.61 13.75 4.07
N PHE A 259 6.91 13.31 2.85
CA PHE A 259 7.31 11.93 2.58
C PHE A 259 8.57 11.56 3.34
N ARG A 260 9.58 12.45 3.37
CA ARG A 260 10.82 12.24 4.13
C ARG A 260 10.56 12.08 5.62
N GLU A 261 9.80 13.01 6.21
CA GLU A 261 9.43 12.93 7.63
C GLU A 261 8.65 11.66 7.97
N PHE A 262 7.84 11.16 7.03
CA PHE A 262 7.08 9.94 7.23
C PHE A 262 7.95 8.69 7.09
N MET A 263 8.82 8.61 6.09
CA MET A 263 9.73 7.46 5.91
C MET A 263 10.66 7.28 7.10
N LEU A 264 11.13 8.36 7.75
CA LEU A 264 11.89 8.26 9.00
C LEU A 264 11.12 7.50 10.09
N LYS A 265 9.80 7.68 10.17
CA LYS A 265 8.93 6.98 11.12
C LYS A 265 8.73 5.52 10.73
N VAL A 266 8.54 5.23 9.44
CA VAL A 266 8.43 3.86 8.92
C VAL A 266 9.71 3.05 9.18
N VAL A 267 10.87 3.66 8.91
CA VAL A 267 12.19 3.07 9.20
C VAL A 267 12.36 2.85 10.70
N HIS A 268 11.97 3.81 11.53
CA HIS A 268 12.03 3.66 12.99
C HIS A 268 11.19 2.47 13.50
N ILE A 269 9.94 2.34 13.05
CA ILE A 269 9.08 1.18 13.39
C ILE A 269 9.71 -0.15 12.97
N THR A 270 10.28 -0.18 11.77
CA THR A 270 10.92 -1.38 11.22
C THR A 270 12.13 -1.78 12.07
N ASN A 271 13.00 -0.80 12.38
CA ASN A 271 14.20 -1.03 13.19
C ASN A 271 13.88 -1.44 14.64
N GLU A 272 12.84 -0.87 15.25
CA GLU A 272 12.38 -1.31 16.57
C GLU A 272 11.96 -2.79 16.54
N GLN A 273 11.21 -3.22 15.52
CA GLN A 273 10.76 -4.60 15.42
C GLN A 273 11.93 -5.56 15.16
N VAL A 274 12.87 -5.16 14.32
CA VAL A 274 14.11 -5.90 14.09
C VAL A 274 14.89 -6.05 15.40
N ALA A 275 15.08 -4.98 16.17
CA ALA A 275 15.77 -5.04 17.45
C ALA A 275 15.06 -5.99 18.44
N ARG A 276 13.72 -6.00 18.47
CA ARG A 276 12.95 -6.95 19.28
C ARG A 276 13.15 -8.40 18.83
N ALA A 277 13.18 -8.66 17.52
CA ALA A 277 13.40 -10.00 16.97
C ALA A 277 14.83 -10.50 17.21
N VAL A 278 15.84 -9.62 17.18
CA VAL A 278 17.22 -9.92 17.55
C VAL A 278 17.33 -10.25 19.04
N ALA A 279 16.65 -9.48 19.90
CA ALA A 279 16.65 -9.72 21.35
C ALA A 279 15.86 -10.96 21.78
N ASN A 280 14.82 -11.35 21.04
CA ASN A 280 13.99 -12.50 21.35
C ASN A 280 13.63 -13.29 20.07
N PRO A 281 14.16 -14.52 19.89
CA PRO A 281 13.84 -15.37 18.75
C PRO A 281 12.37 -15.74 18.60
N LEU A 282 11.54 -15.60 19.64
CA LEU A 282 10.10 -15.86 19.55
C LEU A 282 9.34 -14.69 18.90
N VAL A 283 9.94 -13.51 18.84
CA VAL A 283 9.37 -12.36 18.14
C VAL A 283 9.65 -12.53 16.63
N PRO A 284 8.62 -12.59 15.77
CA PRO A 284 8.80 -12.63 14.34
C PRO A 284 9.19 -11.25 13.81
N LEU A 285 9.90 -11.21 12.69
CA LEU A 285 10.00 -9.99 11.90
C LEU A 285 8.63 -9.63 11.31
N TYR A 286 8.49 -8.37 10.91
CA TYR A 286 7.32 -7.96 10.14
C TYR A 286 7.30 -8.63 8.76
N GLU A 287 6.15 -9.19 8.42
CA GLU A 287 5.88 -9.78 7.13
C GLU A 287 5.32 -8.71 6.21
N GLY A 288 6.11 -8.29 5.23
CA GLY A 288 5.74 -7.21 4.33
C GLY A 288 6.03 -5.81 4.87
N ASP A 289 5.87 -4.83 4.00
CA ASP A 289 6.05 -3.39 4.27
C ASP A 289 4.81 -2.76 4.92
N GLN A 290 3.62 -3.19 4.50
CA GLN A 290 2.31 -2.66 4.90
C GLN A 290 2.18 -2.38 6.41
N ILE A 291 2.61 -3.33 7.26
CA ILE A 291 2.52 -3.19 8.73
C ILE A 291 3.35 -2.02 9.27
N SER A 292 4.56 -1.79 8.74
CA SER A 292 5.41 -0.67 9.15
C SER A 292 4.78 0.67 8.76
N PHE A 293 4.21 0.76 7.56
CA PHE A 293 3.47 1.93 7.10
C PHE A 293 2.23 2.21 7.96
N GLN A 294 1.42 1.18 8.24
CA GLN A 294 0.21 1.30 9.04
C GLN A 294 0.51 1.70 10.50
N LEU A 295 1.53 1.10 11.12
CA LEU A 295 1.93 1.47 12.48
C LEU A 295 2.54 2.86 12.55
N ALA A 296 3.34 3.28 11.56
CA ALA A 296 3.86 4.64 11.49
C ALA A 296 2.71 5.66 11.34
N TYR A 297 1.72 5.34 10.51
CA TYR A 297 0.52 6.14 10.35
C TYR A 297 -0.26 6.29 11.66
N LEU A 298 -0.41 5.21 12.43
CA LEU A 298 -1.15 5.25 13.70
C LEU A 298 -0.36 5.90 14.85
N ARG A 299 0.95 5.70 14.95
CA ARG A 299 1.75 6.11 16.11
C ARG A 299 2.14 7.58 16.12
N PHE A 300 2.36 8.22 14.96
CA PHE A 300 3.03 9.52 14.92
C PHE A 300 2.12 10.72 14.62
N LYS A 301 2.40 11.81 15.36
CA LYS A 301 1.62 13.06 15.49
C LYS A 301 1.43 13.89 14.22
N ARG A 302 2.26 13.73 13.21
CA ARG A 302 2.31 14.63 12.04
C ARG A 302 2.31 13.83 10.76
N LEU A 303 1.11 13.70 10.22
CA LEU A 303 0.91 13.60 8.79
C LEU A 303 -0.17 14.62 8.46
N PRO A 304 0.11 15.64 7.63
CA PRO A 304 -0.92 16.59 7.26
C PRO A 304 -1.90 15.89 6.31
N ARG A 305 -3.20 16.01 6.65
CA ARG A 305 -4.42 15.62 5.89
C ARG A 305 -4.24 14.52 4.85
N HIS A 306 -4.85 13.37 5.13
CA HIS A 306 -4.93 12.25 4.20
C HIS A 306 -6.28 12.25 3.50
N ARG A 307 -6.30 12.44 2.17
CA ARG A 307 -7.39 11.92 1.37
C ARG A 307 -6.96 10.61 0.75
N LEU A 308 -7.47 9.55 1.35
CA LEU A 308 -7.51 8.22 0.74
C LEU A 308 -8.40 8.33 -0.50
N ASP A 309 -7.98 7.68 -1.59
CA ASP A 309 -8.53 7.71 -2.95
C ASP A 309 -7.79 8.63 -3.92
N VAL A 310 -6.54 8.28 -4.20
CA VAL A 310 -6.15 8.17 -5.61
C VAL A 310 -6.34 6.69 -5.96
N CYS A 311 -7.37 6.36 -6.74
CA CYS A 311 -7.48 5.05 -7.36
C CYS A 311 -6.34 4.89 -8.37
N ILE A 312 -5.16 4.51 -7.89
CA ILE A 312 -4.20 3.78 -8.71
C ILE A 312 -4.72 2.35 -8.67
N GLY A 313 -5.39 1.91 -9.73
CA GLY A 313 -5.94 0.57 -9.79
C GLY A 313 -4.81 -0.45 -9.67
N THR A 314 -4.70 -1.09 -8.51
CA THR A 314 -3.94 -2.32 -8.32
C THR A 314 -4.86 -3.49 -8.68
N GLN A 315 -4.63 -4.13 -9.82
CA GLN A 315 -5.24 -5.43 -10.10
C GLN A 315 -4.30 -6.49 -9.54
N LYS A 316 -4.58 -6.97 -8.32
CA LYS A 316 -3.97 -8.21 -7.83
C LYS A 316 -4.41 -9.34 -8.76
N SER A 317 -3.48 -9.86 -9.56
CA SER A 317 -3.70 -11.11 -10.29
C SER A 317 -3.75 -12.25 -9.28
N THR A 318 -4.92 -12.89 -9.18
CA THR A 318 -5.13 -14.14 -8.42
C THR A 318 -4.51 -15.33 -9.14
#